data_AF-A0A4E9F192-F1
#
_entry.id   AF-A0A4E9F192-F1
#
_cell.length_a   1.000
_cell.length_b   1.000
_cell.length_c   1.000
_cell.angle_alpha   90.00
_cell.angle_beta   90.00
_cell.angle_gamma   90.00
#
_symmetry.space_group_name_H-M   'P 1'
#
loop_
_entity.id
_entity.type
_entity.pdbx_description
1 polymer ?
#
loop_
_entity_poly.entity_id
_entity_poly.type
_entity_poly.pdbx_seq_one_letter_code
_entity_poly.pdbx_strand_id
1 'polypeptide(L)' 'MQQDIISIESSSWNTATDDERTVLDGLLEEGYINETMLPWNSGRPLLIKVYWGASVDEIFALEVL' A
#
# COMPACT_ATOMS: atom_id res chain seq x y z
N MET A 1 -18.60 -4.94 -6.79
CA MET A 1 -17.46 -4.28 -6.11
C MET A 1 -16.70 -5.36 -5.37
N GLN A 2 -15.43 -5.53 -5.69
CA GLN A 2 -14.53 -6.48 -5.05
C GLN A 2 -13.65 -5.72 -4.06
N GLN A 3 -13.22 -6.39 -2.99
CA GLN A 3 -12.25 -5.84 -2.04
C GLN A 3 -11.11 -6.83 -1.87
N ASP A 4 -9.89 -6.33 -1.84
CA ASP A 4 -8.69 -7.14 -1.59
C ASP A 4 -7.84 -6.46 -0.51
N ILE A 5 -7.00 -7.25 0.17
CA ILE A 5 -6.01 -6.74 1.12
C ILE A 5 -4.63 -7.02 0.55
N ILE A 6 -3.86 -5.96 0.37
CA ILE A 6 -2.45 -6.00 0.01
C ILE A 6 -1.66 -5.86 1.30
N SER A 7 -0.72 -6.77 1.54
CA SER A 7 0.25 -6.68 2.63
C SER A 7 1.61 -6.34 2.05
N ILE A 8 2.22 -5.26 2.54
CA ILE A 8 3.60 -4.88 2.20
C ILE A 8 4.46 -5.14 3.43
N GLU A 9 5.39 -6.08 3.30
CA GLU A 9 6.24 -6.56 4.40
C GLU A 9 7.73 -6.38 4.11
N SER A 10 8.07 -5.64 3.05
CA SER A 10 9.46 -5.44 2.65
C SER A 10 10.26 -4.87 3.82
N SER A 11 11.51 -5.30 3.99
CA SER A 11 12.36 -4.90 5.11
C SER A 11 13.18 -3.63 4.84
N SER A 12 13.11 -3.10 3.62
CA SER A 12 13.71 -1.85 3.17
C SER A 12 13.14 -1.48 1.79
N TRP A 13 13.33 -0.22 1.39
CA TRP A 13 13.04 0.24 0.03
C TRP A 13 13.73 -0.61 -1.06
N ASN A 14 14.99 -0.98 -0.82
CA ASN A 14 15.78 -1.73 -1.80
C ASN A 14 15.33 -3.18 -1.96
N THR A 15 14.71 -3.77 -0.93
CA THR A 15 14.18 -5.13 -0.97
C THR A 15 12.72 -5.19 -1.44
N ALA A 16 12.02 -4.06 -1.47
CA ALA A 16 10.65 -3.98 -1.97
C ALA A 16 10.58 -4.30 -3.47
N THR A 17 9.50 -4.92 -3.91
CA THR A 17 9.24 -5.13 -5.34
C THR A 17 8.93 -3.80 -6.03
N ASP A 18 9.03 -3.75 -7.36
CA ASP A 18 8.70 -2.54 -8.11
C ASP A 18 7.23 -2.11 -7.91
N ASP A 19 6.32 -3.09 -7.79
CA ASP A 19 4.91 -2.84 -7.48
C ASP A 19 4.74 -2.27 -6.06
N GLU A 20 5.42 -2.86 -5.06
CA GLU A 20 5.39 -2.35 -3.68
C GLU A 20 5.92 -0.91 -3.61
N ARG A 21 7.02 -0.61 -4.30
CA ARG A 21 7.57 0.76 -4.34
C ARG A 21 6.59 1.73 -4.98
N THR A 22 5.95 1.33 -6.08
CA THR A 22 4.95 2.17 -6.77
C THR A 22 3.78 2.48 -5.84
N VAL A 23 3.28 1.49 -5.11
CA VAL A 23 2.20 1.68 -4.14
C VAL A 23 2.64 2.56 -2.97
N LEU A 24 3.82 2.31 -2.39
CA LEU A 24 4.34 3.09 -1.26
C LEU A 24 4.59 4.56 -1.64
N ASP A 25 5.14 4.82 -2.82
CA ASP A 25 5.38 6.18 -3.32
C ASP A 25 4.06 6.94 -3.48
N GLY A 26 3.06 6.32 -4.12
CA GLY A 26 1.73 6.92 -4.27
C GLY A 26 1.04 7.18 -2.93
N LEU A 27 1.15 6.27 -1.95
CA LEU A 27 0.55 6.47 -0.62
C LEU A 27 1.25 7.58 0.18
N LEU A 28 2.57 7.74 0.01
CA LEU A 28 3.33 8.83 0.62
C LEU A 28 3.01 10.17 -0.03
N GLU A 29 2.95 10.22 -1.36
CA GLU A 29 2.65 11.42 -2.14
C GLU A 29 1.26 11.97 -1.82
N GLU A 30 0.26 11.09 -1.76
CA GLU A 30 -1.13 11.45 -1.43
C GLU A 30 -1.37 11.62 0.09
N GLY A 31 -0.36 11.36 0.93
CA GLY A 31 -0.41 11.55 2.37
C GLY A 31 -1.28 10.54 3.14
N TYR A 32 -1.59 9.39 2.53
CA TYR A 32 -2.26 8.27 3.22
C TYR A 32 -1.38 7.62 4.28
N ILE A 33 -0.07 7.62 4.04
CA ILE A 33 0.94 7.18 5.01
C ILE A 33 2.02 8.23 5.16
N ASN A 34 2.84 8.09 6.19
CA ASN A 34 4.09 8.82 6.32
C ASN A 34 5.25 7.84 6.49
N GLU A 35 6.48 8.34 6.47
CA GLU A 35 7.68 7.50 6.56
C GLU A 35 7.69 6.60 7.81
N THR A 36 7.13 7.03 8.94
CA THR A 36 7.11 6.22 10.18
C THR A 36 6.20 5.00 10.10
N MET A 37 5.25 5.00 9.16
CA MET A 37 4.33 3.88 8.91
C MET A 37 4.94 2.83 7.97
N LEU A 38 6.04 3.13 7.28
CA LEU A 38 6.70 2.18 6.38
C LEU A 38 7.10 0.90 7.15
N PRO A 39 7.02 -0.29 6.55
CA PRO A 39 7.16 -1.54 7.29
C PRO A 39 8.49 -1.67 8.04
N TRP A 40 9.56 -1.18 7.44
CA TRP A 40 10.91 -1.18 8.02
C TRP A 40 11.13 -0.11 9.10
N ASN A 41 10.29 0.92 9.15
CA ASN A 41 10.35 1.95 10.19
C ASN A 41 9.40 1.63 11.36
N SER A 42 8.22 1.09 11.06
CA SER A 42 7.20 0.71 12.05
C SER A 42 7.47 -0.66 12.69
N GLY A 43 8.23 -1.52 12.00
CA GLY A 43 8.42 -2.92 12.38
C GLY A 43 7.16 -3.78 12.20
N ARG A 44 6.16 -3.29 11.45
CA ARG A 44 4.88 -3.96 11.22
C ARG A 44 4.56 -3.95 9.72
N PRO A 45 3.94 -5.00 9.18
CA PRO A 45 3.37 -4.97 7.82
C PRO A 45 2.49 -3.75 7.60
N LEU A 46 2.59 -3.12 6.43
CA LEU A 46 1.62 -2.14 5.99
C LEU A 46 0.48 -2.86 5.28
N LEU A 47 -0.72 -2.77 5.82
CA LEU A 47 -1.91 -3.40 5.27
C LEU A 47 -2.77 -2.35 4.56
N ILE A 48 -3.04 -2.59 3.29
CA ILE A 48 -3.81 -1.70 2.44
C ILE A 48 -5.01 -2.46 1.94
N LYS A 49 -6.20 -1.97 2.29
CA LYS A 49 -7.44 -2.50 1.77
C LYS A 49 -7.85 -1.71 0.53
N VAL A 50 -7.95 -2.41 -0.59
CA VAL A 50 -8.29 -1.82 -1.90
C VAL A 50 -9.71 -2.20 -2.25
N TYR A 51 -10.52 -1.20 -2.64
CA TYR A 51 -11.87 -1.39 -3.12
C TYR A 51 -11.88 -1.17 -4.64
N TRP A 52 -12.11 -2.24 -5.39
CA TRP A 52 -12.19 -2.19 -6.84
C TRP A 52 -13.60 -1.81 -7.31
N GLY A 53 -13.63 -1.01 -8.37
CA GLY A 53 -14.82 -0.60 -9.08
C GLY A 53 -15.51 -1.75 -9.82
N ALA A 54 -16.29 -1.41 -10.85
CA ALA A 54 -16.95 -2.41 -11.69
C ALA A 54 -15.96 -3.17 -12.58
N SER A 55 -14.78 -2.58 -12.83
CA SER A 55 -13.65 -3.22 -13.50
C SER A 55 -12.50 -3.43 -12.51
N VAL A 56 -11.70 -4.48 -12.72
CA VAL A 56 -10.54 -4.80 -11.87
C VAL A 56 -9.38 -3.79 -12.05
N ASP A 57 -9.47 -2.89 -13.02
CA ASP A 57 -8.45 -1.88 -13.31
C ASP A 57 -8.77 -0.51 -12.69
N GLU A 58 -9.89 -0.37 -11.98
CA GLU A 58 -10.34 0.88 -11.40
C GLU A 58 -10.40 0.76 -9.87
N ILE A 59 -9.44 1.38 -9.17
CA ILE A 59 -9.50 1.52 -7.71
C ILE A 59 -10.51 2.62 -7.39
N PHE A 60 -11.57 2.27 -6.67
CA PHE A 60 -12.62 3.19 -6.24
C PHE A 60 -12.25 3.88 -4.92
N ALA A 61 -11.62 3.15 -4.01
CA ALA A 61 -11.17 3.66 -2.72
C ALA A 61 -10.03 2.80 -2.17
N LEU A 62 -9.26 3.37 -1.25
CA LEU A 62 -8.27 2.64 -0.45
C LEU A 62 -8.38 3.03 1.01
N GLU A 63 -8.00 2.11 1.89
CA GLU A 63 -7.96 2.29 3.34
C GLU A 63 -6.66 1.67 3.88
N VAL A 64 -5.91 2.44 4.66
CA VAL A 64 -4.72 1.95 5.37
C VAL A 64 -5.16 1.43 6.72
N LEU A 65 -4.83 0.18 7.03
CA LEU A 65 -5.26 -0.53 8.25
C LEU A 65 -4.24 -0.47 9.38
#